data_AF-A0A959P7P3-F1
#
_entry.id   AF-A0A959P7P3-F1
#
_cell.length_a   1.000
_cell.length_b   1.000
_cell.length_c   1.000
_cell.angle_alpha   90.00
_cell.angle_beta   90.00
_cell.angle_gamma   90.00
#
_symmetry.space_group_name_H-M   'P 1'
#
loop_
_entity.id
_entity.type
_entity.pdbx_description
1 polymer ?
#
loop_
_entity_poly.entity_id
_entity_poly.type
_entity_poly.pdbx_seq_one_letter_code
_entity_poly.pdbx_strand_id
1 'polypeptide(L)'
;MGLQVKTMAEFVAEGKEPEVLFWVGAAGAFDDRAKKITRSFVKILNKAGVDFAILGVEESDSGDVAKRAGNEFLFMMQAMMNIQLLDAYNVKKIVTACPHDYNTLKNEYKDLGGNYEVLHHTEYIKELIDKGRLQVSASMKGKKVTFHDPCYLGRGNEVFDVPRELIAATGVELIEMKRSKRNSFCCGAGGAQM
;
A
#
# COMPACT_ATOMS: atom_id res chain seq x y z
N MET A 1 20.39 5.69 11.66
CA MET A 1 19.11 6.11 12.27
C MET A 1 18.18 4.92 12.22
N GLY A 2 17.68 4.46 13.37
CA GLY A 2 16.76 3.31 13.43
C GLY A 2 15.42 3.64 12.77
N LEU A 3 14.70 2.61 12.30
CA LEU A 3 13.31 2.78 11.85
C LEU A 3 12.43 2.99 13.08
N GLN A 4 11.61 4.01 13.08
CA GLN A 4 10.61 4.24 14.13
C GLN A 4 9.27 3.73 13.61
N VAL A 5 8.79 2.64 14.21
CA VAL A 5 7.53 2.00 13.85
C VAL A 5 6.81 1.72 15.16
N LYS A 6 5.56 2.18 15.26
CA LYS A 6 4.69 1.89 16.40
C LYS A 6 3.50 1.06 15.98
N THR A 7 2.94 0.29 16.88
CA THR A 7 1.67 -0.42 16.66
C THR A 7 0.48 0.47 17.00
N MET A 8 -0.72 0.10 16.52
CA MET A 8 -1.97 0.75 16.96
C MET A 8 -2.12 0.68 18.49
N ALA A 9 -1.83 -0.47 19.09
CA ALA A 9 -1.87 -0.65 20.54
C ALA A 9 -0.96 0.33 21.30
N GLU A 10 0.25 0.60 20.79
CA GLU A 10 1.17 1.56 21.40
C GLU A 10 0.64 3.01 21.31
N PHE A 11 0.03 3.39 20.18
CA PHE A 11 -0.64 4.70 20.05
C PHE A 11 -1.78 4.86 21.05
N VAL A 12 -2.64 3.84 21.18
CA VAL A 12 -3.74 3.82 22.16
C VAL A 12 -3.21 3.93 23.59
N ALA A 13 -2.14 3.21 23.94
CA ALA A 13 -1.53 3.29 25.26
C ALA A 13 -0.94 4.68 25.57
N GLU A 14 -0.50 5.42 24.56
CA GLU A 14 -0.07 6.81 24.68
C GLU A 14 -1.22 7.83 24.67
N GLY A 15 -2.47 7.39 24.47
CA GLY A 15 -3.63 8.28 24.32
C GLY A 15 -3.57 9.13 23.05
N LYS A 16 -2.93 8.63 21.99
CA LYS A 16 -2.77 9.31 20.70
C LYS A 16 -3.42 8.52 19.58
N GLU A 17 -3.79 9.20 18.50
CA GLU A 17 -4.22 8.58 17.25
C GLU A 17 -3.14 8.81 16.17
N PRO A 18 -2.77 7.81 15.37
CA PRO A 18 -1.87 8.01 14.24
C PRO A 18 -2.57 8.77 13.11
N GLU A 19 -1.79 9.47 12.29
CA GLU A 19 -2.25 10.10 11.04
C GLU A 19 -2.77 9.04 10.05
N VAL A 20 -2.12 7.87 10.03
CA VAL A 20 -2.45 6.80 9.10
C VAL A 20 -2.07 5.42 9.64
N LEU A 21 -2.87 4.42 9.31
CA LEU A 21 -2.46 3.01 9.45
C LEU A 21 -1.71 2.59 8.19
N PHE A 22 -0.47 2.14 8.33
CA PHE A 22 0.23 1.43 7.27
C PHE A 22 -0.11 -0.06 7.35
N TRP A 23 -0.94 -0.53 6.41
CA TRP A 23 -1.22 -1.95 6.20
C TRP A 23 -0.02 -2.61 5.52
N VAL A 24 0.65 -3.50 6.24
CA VAL A 24 1.91 -4.10 5.77
C VAL A 24 1.64 -5.21 4.75
N GLY A 25 0.59 -6.00 4.99
CA GLY A 25 0.17 -7.13 4.18
C GLY A 25 1.10 -8.34 4.31
N ALA A 26 0.59 -9.52 3.95
CA ALA A 26 1.33 -10.78 4.05
C ALA A 26 2.65 -10.73 3.27
N ALA A 27 2.66 -10.22 2.03
CA ALA A 27 3.88 -10.07 1.27
C ALA A 27 4.88 -9.14 1.97
N GLY A 28 4.44 -7.97 2.44
CA GLY A 28 5.30 -7.01 3.12
C GLY A 28 5.90 -7.53 4.43
N ALA A 29 5.23 -8.49 5.08
CA ALA A 29 5.67 -9.13 6.31
C ALA A 29 6.56 -10.37 6.08
N PHE A 30 6.27 -11.20 5.06
CA PHE A 30 6.88 -12.53 4.90
C PHE A 30 7.80 -12.69 3.69
N ASP A 31 7.55 -12.01 2.56
CA ASP A 31 8.39 -12.11 1.36
C ASP A 31 9.65 -11.22 1.46
N ASP A 32 10.83 -11.79 1.18
CA ASP A 32 12.10 -11.09 1.38
C ASP A 32 12.31 -9.91 0.44
N ARG A 33 11.71 -9.93 -0.76
CA ARG A 33 11.75 -8.80 -1.67
C ARG A 33 10.81 -7.69 -1.19
N ALA A 34 9.58 -8.03 -0.80
CA ALA A 34 8.59 -7.09 -0.33
C ALA A 34 8.96 -6.47 1.02
N LYS A 35 9.60 -7.20 1.94
CA LYS A 35 10.18 -6.63 3.18
C LYS A 35 11.11 -5.44 2.92
N LYS A 36 11.87 -5.47 1.82
CA LYS A 36 12.74 -4.34 1.42
C LYS A 36 11.92 -3.12 0.99
N ILE A 37 10.77 -3.34 0.33
CA ILE A 37 9.82 -2.30 -0.05
C ILE A 37 9.19 -1.71 1.21
N THR A 38 8.65 -2.54 2.11
CA THR A 38 8.08 -2.14 3.40
C THR A 38 9.06 -1.28 4.20
N ARG A 39 10.30 -1.74 4.37
CA ARG A 39 11.34 -0.97 5.08
C ARG A 39 11.69 0.34 4.39
N SER A 40 11.66 0.38 3.06
CA SER A 40 11.93 1.62 2.31
C SER A 40 10.79 2.62 2.46
N PHE A 41 9.54 2.15 2.45
CA PHE A 41 8.39 3.00 2.67
C PHE A 41 8.36 3.56 4.10
N VAL A 42 8.65 2.74 5.12
CA VAL A 42 8.83 3.21 6.52
C VAL A 42 9.88 4.31 6.62
N LYS A 43 11.02 4.19 5.91
CA LYS A 43 12.03 5.27 5.88
C LYS A 43 11.48 6.57 5.31
N ILE A 44 10.65 6.49 4.27
CA ILE A 44 9.99 7.67 3.69
C ILE A 44 9.04 8.29 4.70
N LEU A 45 8.20 7.49 5.37
CA LEU A 45 7.27 7.96 6.40
C LEU A 45 8.00 8.64 7.57
N ASN A 46 9.06 8.01 8.12
CA ASN A 46 9.87 8.62 9.17
C ASN A 46 10.54 9.92 8.70
N LYS A 47 11.06 9.95 7.46
CA LYS A 47 11.71 11.15 6.92
C LYS A 47 10.74 12.30 6.71
N ALA A 48 9.49 12.00 6.36
CA ALA A 48 8.40 12.96 6.20
C ALA A 48 7.73 13.36 7.53
N GLY A 49 8.18 12.79 8.66
CA GLY A 49 7.62 13.04 9.98
C GLY A 49 6.15 12.62 10.08
N VAL A 50 5.78 11.50 9.44
CA VAL A 50 4.42 10.93 9.53
C VAL A 50 4.30 10.12 10.82
N ASP A 51 3.29 10.43 11.61
CA ASP A 51 2.88 9.61 12.75
C ASP A 51 2.02 8.46 12.23
N PHE A 52 2.65 7.36 11.81
CA PHE A 52 1.94 6.18 11.32
C PHE A 52 2.04 5.02 12.31
N ALA A 53 1.03 4.15 12.27
CA ALA A 53 1.01 2.89 13.00
C ALA A 53 0.98 1.69 12.05
N ILE A 54 1.29 0.51 12.56
CA ILE A 54 0.99 -0.80 11.96
C ILE A 54 0.12 -1.62 12.90
N LEU A 55 -0.52 -2.69 12.41
CA LEU A 55 -1.23 -3.65 13.28
C LEU A 55 -0.28 -4.67 13.95
N GLY A 56 0.94 -4.83 13.41
CA GLY A 56 1.92 -5.76 13.97
C GLY A 56 1.43 -7.20 13.91
N VAL A 57 1.41 -7.90 15.04
CA VAL A 57 0.96 -9.30 15.12
C VAL A 57 -0.56 -9.46 15.00
N GLU A 58 -1.32 -8.36 15.12
CA GLU A 58 -2.77 -8.36 14.97
C GLU A 58 -3.20 -8.28 13.49
N GLU A 59 -2.27 -7.98 12.57
CA GLU A 59 -2.56 -7.93 11.14
C GLU A 59 -2.80 -9.34 10.59
N SER A 60 -4.01 -9.58 10.07
CA SER A 60 -4.30 -10.77 9.27
C SER A 60 -4.14 -10.48 7.77
N ASP A 61 -4.18 -11.53 6.95
CA ASP A 61 -4.25 -11.35 5.50
C ASP A 61 -5.50 -10.55 5.11
N SER A 62 -5.41 -9.76 4.04
CA SER A 62 -6.54 -8.94 3.59
C SER A 62 -7.73 -9.77 3.09
N GLY A 63 -7.50 -11.05 2.79
CA GLY A 63 -8.45 -11.99 2.21
C GLY A 63 -8.42 -12.01 0.68
N ASP A 64 -7.53 -11.25 0.03
CA ASP A 64 -7.45 -11.21 -1.44
C ASP A 64 -7.24 -12.61 -2.02
N VAL A 65 -6.28 -13.37 -1.51
CA VAL A 65 -5.96 -14.71 -2.03
C VAL A 65 -7.17 -15.64 -1.92
N ALA A 66 -7.84 -15.65 -0.77
CA ALA A 66 -9.05 -16.45 -0.55
C ALA A 66 -10.13 -16.08 -1.57
N LYS A 67 -10.36 -14.78 -1.78
CA LYS A 67 -11.34 -14.29 -2.74
C LYS A 67 -11.00 -14.69 -4.18
N ARG A 68 -9.73 -14.52 -4.58
CA ARG A 68 -9.29 -14.90 -5.94
C ARG A 68 -9.30 -16.41 -6.18
N ALA A 69 -9.15 -17.21 -5.13
CA ALA A 69 -9.33 -18.65 -5.19
C ALA A 69 -10.81 -19.09 -5.27
N GLY A 70 -11.76 -18.14 -5.17
CA GLY A 70 -13.20 -18.43 -5.13
C GLY A 70 -13.70 -18.89 -3.76
N ASN A 71 -12.87 -18.80 -2.71
CA ASN A 71 -13.26 -19.13 -1.34
C ASN A 71 -13.88 -17.91 -0.64
N GLU A 72 -15.10 -17.57 -1.06
CA GLU A 72 -15.83 -16.39 -0.56
C GLU A 72 -16.09 -16.47 0.95
N PHE A 73 -16.34 -17.66 1.50
CA PHE A 73 -16.57 -17.81 2.95
C PHE A 73 -15.32 -17.41 3.75
N LEU A 74 -14.14 -17.88 3.33
CA LEU A 74 -12.89 -17.52 3.99
C LEU A 74 -12.58 -16.02 3.82
N PHE A 75 -12.80 -15.47 2.62
CA PHE A 75 -12.66 -14.03 2.39
C PHE A 75 -13.54 -13.22 3.35
N MET A 76 -14.84 -13.52 3.44
CA MET A 76 -15.77 -12.82 4.32
C MET A 76 -15.33 -12.92 5.78
N MET A 77 -14.92 -14.10 6.23
CA MET A 77 -14.45 -14.30 7.60
C MET A 77 -13.21 -13.44 7.91
N GLN A 78 -12.20 -13.46 7.02
CA GLN A 78 -10.97 -12.65 7.19
C GLN A 78 -11.27 -11.16 7.14
N ALA A 79 -12.03 -10.71 6.14
CA ALA A 79 -12.38 -9.31 5.98
C ALA A 79 -13.19 -8.78 7.15
N MET A 80 -14.19 -9.52 7.65
CA MET A 80 -14.98 -9.11 8.81
C MET A 80 -14.14 -9.02 10.09
N MET A 81 -13.21 -9.96 10.32
CA MET A 81 -12.29 -9.87 11.46
C MET A 81 -11.40 -8.62 11.37
N ASN A 82 -10.86 -8.34 10.18
CA ASN A 82 -10.05 -7.13 9.97
C ASN A 82 -10.89 -5.87 10.15
N ILE A 83 -12.12 -5.82 9.62
CA ILE A 83 -13.04 -4.68 9.80
C ILE A 83 -13.31 -4.44 11.28
N GLN A 84 -13.65 -5.47 12.04
CA GLN A 84 -13.88 -5.34 13.49
C GLN A 84 -12.67 -4.77 14.24
N LEU A 85 -11.46 -5.22 13.87
CA LEU A 85 -10.22 -4.73 14.47
C LEU A 85 -9.94 -3.26 14.10
N LEU A 86 -10.07 -2.92 12.82
CA LEU A 86 -9.89 -1.56 12.30
C LEU A 86 -10.89 -0.58 12.93
N ASP A 87 -12.14 -0.98 13.06
CA ASP A 87 -13.21 -0.21 13.70
C ASP A 87 -12.95 -0.03 15.21
N ALA A 88 -12.49 -1.09 15.90
CA ALA A 88 -12.13 -1.02 17.31
C ALA A 88 -10.99 -0.02 17.57
N TYR A 89 -10.07 0.12 16.62
CA TYR A 89 -9.01 1.12 16.65
C TYR A 89 -9.41 2.48 16.03
N ASN A 90 -10.66 2.64 15.60
CA ASN A 90 -11.19 3.86 14.98
C ASN A 90 -10.36 4.31 13.75
N VAL A 91 -9.88 3.34 12.97
CA VAL A 91 -9.04 3.61 11.79
C VAL A 91 -9.86 4.29 10.70
N LYS A 92 -9.36 5.42 10.19
CA LYS A 92 -10.02 6.20 9.13
C LYS A 92 -9.28 6.13 7.81
N LYS A 93 -7.94 6.21 7.87
CA LYS A 93 -7.05 6.28 6.71
C LYS A 93 -6.06 5.12 6.75
N ILE A 94 -6.01 4.37 5.66
CA ILE A 94 -5.13 3.22 5.45
C ILE A 94 -4.24 3.48 4.25
N VAL A 95 -2.95 3.22 4.39
CA VAL A 95 -2.01 3.20 3.27
C VAL A 95 -1.43 1.81 3.13
N THR A 96 -1.27 1.31 1.90
CA THR A 96 -0.61 0.03 1.62
C THR A 96 0.35 0.12 0.44
N ALA A 97 1.41 -0.70 0.50
CA ALA A 97 2.35 -0.84 -0.60
C ALA A 97 1.93 -1.88 -1.64
N CYS A 98 0.92 -2.70 -1.34
CA CYS A 98 0.48 -3.80 -2.19
C CYS A 98 -0.75 -3.39 -3.02
N PRO A 99 -0.70 -3.48 -4.36
CA PRO A 99 -1.87 -3.23 -5.20
C PRO A 99 -3.06 -4.18 -4.96
N HIS A 100 -2.81 -5.41 -4.48
CA HIS A 100 -3.88 -6.37 -4.17
C HIS A 100 -4.63 -5.96 -2.90
N ASP A 101 -3.90 -5.76 -1.80
CA ASP A 101 -4.48 -5.25 -0.55
C ASP A 101 -5.19 -3.92 -0.78
N TYR A 102 -4.59 -3.03 -1.57
CA TYR A 102 -5.21 -1.75 -1.95
C TYR A 102 -6.58 -1.94 -2.56
N ASN A 103 -6.70 -2.85 -3.54
CA ASN A 103 -7.99 -3.12 -4.18
C ASN A 103 -9.00 -3.74 -3.21
N THR A 104 -8.58 -4.73 -2.44
CA THR A 104 -9.45 -5.47 -1.52
C THR A 104 -9.99 -4.55 -0.42
N LEU A 105 -9.11 -3.82 0.25
CA LEU A 105 -9.46 -2.88 1.32
C LEU A 105 -10.32 -1.72 0.79
N LYS A 106 -10.00 -1.17 -0.39
CA LYS A 106 -10.71 -0.01 -0.94
C LYS A 106 -12.08 -0.37 -1.52
N ASN A 107 -12.15 -1.45 -2.29
CA ASN A 107 -13.31 -1.72 -3.14
C ASN A 107 -14.21 -2.82 -2.61
N GLU A 108 -13.71 -3.73 -1.77
CA GLU A 108 -14.44 -4.96 -1.42
C GLU A 108 -14.82 -5.02 0.06
N TYR A 109 -14.06 -4.38 0.95
CA TYR A 109 -14.44 -4.27 2.37
C TYR A 109 -15.72 -3.46 2.57
N LYS A 110 -15.99 -2.50 1.68
CA LYS A 110 -17.21 -1.69 1.70
C LYS A 110 -18.49 -2.53 1.63
N ASP A 111 -18.44 -3.64 0.88
CA ASP A 111 -19.59 -4.55 0.71
C ASP A 111 -19.89 -5.32 2.01
N LEU A 112 -18.94 -5.33 2.95
CA LEU A 112 -19.03 -5.95 4.28
C LEU A 112 -19.12 -4.90 5.40
N GLY A 113 -19.30 -3.61 5.06
CA GLY A 113 -19.44 -2.51 6.02
C GLY A 113 -18.15 -1.78 6.41
N GLY A 114 -16.98 -2.22 5.91
CA GLY A 114 -15.70 -1.56 6.16
C GLY A 114 -15.47 -0.37 5.24
N ASN A 115 -15.59 0.86 5.78
CA ASN A 115 -15.49 2.09 5.00
C ASN A 115 -14.27 2.92 5.44
N TYR A 116 -13.20 2.88 4.65
CA TYR A 116 -11.93 3.53 4.96
C TYR A 116 -11.44 4.39 3.78
N GLU A 117 -10.72 5.47 4.06
CA GLU A 117 -9.90 6.16 3.07
C GLU A 117 -8.65 5.30 2.80
N VAL A 118 -8.64 4.57 1.69
CA VAL A 118 -7.52 3.70 1.33
C VAL A 118 -6.70 4.33 0.20
N LEU A 119 -5.40 4.51 0.46
CA LEU A 119 -4.43 5.02 -0.52
C LEU A 119 -3.34 3.99 -0.81
N HIS A 120 -2.93 3.91 -2.07
CA HIS A 120 -1.70 3.21 -2.40
C HIS A 120 -0.50 4.07 -2.01
N HIS A 121 0.62 3.46 -1.64
CA HIS A 121 1.82 4.20 -1.20
C HIS A 121 2.29 5.25 -2.21
N THR A 122 2.08 5.06 -3.52
CA THR A 122 2.41 6.07 -4.52
C THR A 122 1.52 7.32 -4.40
N GLU A 123 0.22 7.15 -4.16
CA GLU A 123 -0.71 8.26 -3.93
C GLU A 123 -0.34 9.02 -2.66
N TYR A 124 -0.03 8.29 -1.59
CA TYR A 124 0.36 8.92 -0.33
C TYR A 124 1.72 9.62 -0.39
N ILE A 125 2.72 9.05 -1.08
CA ILE A 125 4.01 9.73 -1.31
C ILE A 125 3.81 11.03 -2.08
N LYS A 126 2.95 11.03 -3.10
CA LYS A 126 2.60 12.24 -3.85
C LYS A 126 1.94 13.28 -2.95
N GLU A 127 0.99 12.87 -2.10
CA GLU A 127 0.35 13.73 -1.10
C GLU A 127 1.38 14.37 -0.15
N LEU A 128 2.38 13.60 0.32
CA LEU A 128 3.44 14.11 1.19
C LEU A 128 4.36 15.12 0.47
N ILE A 129 4.63 14.93 -0.81
CA ILE A 129 5.41 15.88 -1.63
C ILE A 129 4.62 17.16 -1.84
N ASP A 130 3.34 17.05 -2.19
CA ASP A 130 2.48 18.21 -2.44
C ASP A 130 2.27 19.06 -1.18
N LYS A 131 2.24 18.41 0.00
CA LYS A 131 2.21 19.07 1.30
C LYS A 131 3.58 19.61 1.76
N GLY A 132 4.63 19.45 0.96
CA GLY A 132 5.99 19.92 1.28
C GLY A 132 6.69 19.12 2.39
N ARG A 133 6.15 17.98 2.82
CA ARG A 133 6.74 17.12 3.86
C ARG A 133 7.85 16.21 3.33
N LEU A 134 7.87 15.98 2.02
CA LEU A 134 8.88 15.16 1.36
C LEU A 134 9.44 15.89 0.15
N GLN A 135 10.77 15.86 0.00
CA GLN A 135 11.47 16.36 -1.18
C GLN A 135 12.17 15.19 -1.87
N VAL A 136 12.03 15.13 -3.20
CA VAL A 136 12.67 14.11 -4.02
C VAL A 136 13.89 14.72 -4.71
N SER A 137 15.06 14.11 -4.53
CA SER A 137 16.28 14.48 -5.23
C SER A 137 16.40 13.72 -6.55
N ALA A 138 16.99 14.34 -7.58
CA ALA A 138 17.32 13.71 -8.86
C ALA A 138 18.54 12.75 -8.77
N SER A 139 18.57 11.87 -7.78
CA SER A 139 19.71 11.00 -7.46
C SER A 139 19.93 9.87 -8.47
N MET A 140 18.96 9.61 -9.34
CA MET A 140 18.99 8.52 -10.32
C MET A 140 19.20 9.03 -11.75
N LYS A 141 19.72 10.26 -11.90
CA LYS A 141 19.96 10.89 -13.21
C LYS A 141 20.79 10.00 -14.14
N GLY A 142 20.32 9.85 -15.39
CA GLY A 142 20.97 9.06 -16.42
C GLY A 142 20.70 7.54 -16.35
N LYS A 143 19.88 7.08 -15.40
CA LYS A 143 19.36 5.70 -15.40
C LYS A 143 18.12 5.63 -16.27
N LYS A 144 18.00 4.57 -17.07
CA LYS A 144 16.80 4.23 -17.84
C LYS A 144 15.94 3.28 -17.03
N VAL A 145 14.66 3.60 -16.87
CA VAL A 145 13.70 2.80 -16.08
C VAL A 145 12.46 2.58 -16.92
N THR A 146 11.88 1.38 -16.84
CA THR A 146 10.53 1.10 -17.33
C THR A 146 9.62 0.80 -16.15
N PHE A 147 8.38 1.24 -16.24
CA PHE A 147 7.35 0.93 -15.24
C PHE A 147 6.43 -0.17 -15.75
N HIS A 148 6.19 -1.18 -14.92
CA HIS A 148 5.20 -2.21 -15.19
C HIS A 148 3.94 -1.90 -14.39
N ASP A 149 2.86 -1.53 -15.07
CA ASP A 149 1.60 -1.17 -14.42
C ASP A 149 0.96 -2.38 -13.73
N PRO A 150 0.80 -2.37 -12.38
CA PRO A 150 0.07 -3.42 -11.68
C PRO A 150 -1.40 -3.41 -12.08
N CYS A 151 -1.99 -4.59 -12.27
CA CYS A 151 -3.37 -4.73 -12.73
C CYS A 151 -4.38 -4.04 -11.80
N TYR A 152 -4.27 -4.25 -10.49
CA TYR A 152 -5.19 -3.67 -9.52
C TYR A 152 -5.00 -2.17 -9.33
N LEU A 153 -3.75 -1.67 -9.36
CA LEU A 153 -3.50 -0.24 -9.26
C LEU A 153 -4.01 0.49 -10.52
N GLY A 154 -3.68 -0.03 -11.71
CA GLY A 154 -4.05 0.55 -12.99
C GLY A 154 -5.47 0.20 -13.45
N ARG A 155 -5.71 -1.04 -13.90
CA ARG A 155 -7.03 -1.41 -14.45
C ARG A 155 -8.15 -1.40 -13.41
N GLY A 156 -7.84 -1.78 -12.18
CA GLY A 156 -8.83 -1.87 -11.10
C GLY A 156 -9.18 -0.52 -10.48
N ASN A 157 -8.21 0.38 -10.37
CA ASN A 157 -8.36 1.62 -9.61
C ASN A 157 -7.97 2.90 -10.37
N GLU A 158 -7.60 2.77 -11.65
CA GLU A 158 -7.30 3.87 -12.58
C GLU A 158 -6.13 4.77 -12.18
N VAL A 159 -5.24 4.27 -11.32
CA VAL A 159 -4.02 4.96 -10.90
C VAL A 159 -2.89 4.64 -11.87
N PHE A 160 -2.68 5.51 -12.86
CA PHE A 160 -1.63 5.35 -13.87
C PHE A 160 -0.51 6.39 -13.77
N ASP A 161 -0.85 7.66 -13.55
CA ASP A 161 0.12 8.73 -13.74
C ASP A 161 0.94 9.00 -12.48
N VAL A 162 0.37 8.84 -11.29
CA VAL A 162 1.07 9.07 -10.01
C VAL A 162 2.38 8.27 -9.88
N PRO A 163 2.43 6.95 -10.15
CA PRO A 163 3.71 6.21 -10.10
C PRO A 163 4.75 6.78 -11.07
N ARG A 164 4.32 7.24 -12.26
CA ARG A 164 5.21 7.78 -13.30
C ARG A 164 5.79 9.12 -12.89
N GLU A 165 4.97 10.00 -12.34
CA GLU A 165 5.41 11.30 -11.81
C GLU A 165 6.47 11.11 -10.72
N LEU A 166 6.24 10.20 -9.78
CA LEU A 166 7.19 9.90 -8.71
C LEU A 166 8.50 9.31 -9.24
N ILE A 167 8.42 8.39 -10.21
CA ILE A 167 9.62 7.82 -10.84
C ILE A 167 10.39 8.92 -11.57
N ALA A 168 9.73 9.74 -12.38
CA ALA A 168 10.36 10.83 -13.12
C ALA A 168 11.03 11.87 -12.19
N ALA A 169 10.42 12.16 -11.03
CA ALA A 169 10.98 13.06 -10.02
C ALA A 169 12.34 12.61 -9.47
N THR A 170 12.68 11.32 -9.58
CA THR A 170 14.03 10.81 -9.21
C THR A 170 15.12 11.13 -10.25
N GLY A 171 14.75 11.76 -11.37
CA GLY A 171 15.67 12.18 -12.43
C GLY A 171 15.97 11.11 -13.48
N VAL A 172 15.29 9.96 -13.44
CA VAL A 172 15.48 8.88 -14.43
C VAL A 172 14.92 9.25 -15.80
N GLU A 173 15.42 8.58 -16.84
CA GLU A 173 14.77 8.51 -18.14
C GLU A 173 13.72 7.39 -18.09
N LEU A 174 12.44 7.77 -17.94
CA LEU A 174 11.33 6.84 -17.98
C LEU A 174 11.03 6.44 -19.43
N ILE A 175 11.19 5.17 -19.75
CA ILE A 175 10.92 4.58 -21.06
C ILE A 175 9.70 3.67 -20.92
N GLU A 176 8.61 4.01 -21.60
CA GLU A 176 7.39 3.21 -21.59
C GLU A 176 7.51 1.97 -22.50
N MET A 177 6.96 0.85 -22.04
CA MET A 177 6.75 -0.32 -22.89
C MET A 177 5.62 -0.03 -23.89
N LYS A 178 5.67 -0.69 -25.07
CA LYS A 178 4.59 -0.64 -26.06
C LYS A 178 3.22 -0.98 -25.47
N ARG A 179 3.19 -1.88 -24.48
CA ARG A 179 2.01 -2.27 -23.71
C ARG A 179 2.14 -1.72 -22.30
N SER A 180 1.48 -0.60 -22.02
CA SER A 180 1.45 0.04 -20.71
C SER A 180 0.05 0.55 -20.35
N LYS A 181 -0.09 1.09 -19.15
CA LYS A 181 -1.36 1.52 -18.56
C LYS A 181 -2.41 0.40 -18.64
N ARG A 182 -3.60 0.69 -19.15
CA ARG A 182 -4.69 -0.28 -19.32
C ARG A 182 -4.29 -1.51 -20.14
N ASN A 183 -3.35 -1.34 -21.08
CA ASN A 183 -2.87 -2.38 -21.99
C ASN A 183 -1.67 -3.19 -21.43
N SER A 184 -1.22 -2.92 -20.19
CA SER A 184 -0.12 -3.66 -19.57
C SER A 184 -0.43 -5.15 -19.42
N PHE A 185 0.58 -5.98 -19.61
CA PHE A 185 0.46 -7.42 -19.39
C PHE A 185 0.23 -7.76 -17.92
N CYS A 186 -0.45 -8.87 -17.66
CA CYS A 186 -0.45 -9.46 -16.31
C CYS A 186 0.95 -10.01 -16.01
N CYS A 187 1.45 -9.78 -14.80
CA CYS A 187 2.69 -10.40 -14.33
C CYS A 187 2.56 -11.90 -14.03
N GLY A 188 1.33 -12.42 -13.93
CA GLY A 188 1.01 -13.81 -13.64
C GLY A 188 0.86 -14.17 -12.16
N ALA A 189 1.13 -13.23 -11.24
CA ALA A 189 1.07 -13.50 -9.80
C ALA A 189 -0.36 -13.42 -9.19
N GLY A 190 -1.28 -12.70 -9.83
CA GLY A 190 -2.67 -12.60 -9.36
C GLY A 190 -3.48 -13.87 -9.61
N GLY A 191 -4.72 -13.91 -9.13
CA GLY A 191 -5.58 -15.09 -9.31
C GLY A 191 -5.22 -16.25 -8.37
N ALA A 192 -4.84 -15.92 -7.12
CA ALA A 192 -4.41 -16.86 -6.09
C ALA A 192 -3.16 -17.69 -6.46
N GLN A 193 -2.26 -17.13 -7.27
CA GLN A 193 -0.99 -17.77 -7.66
C GLN A 193 0.20 -17.38 -6.78
N MET A 194 0.04 -16.34 -5.94
CA MET A 194 1.07 -15.80 -5.05
C MET A 194 0.43 -15.21 -3.81
#